data_AF-A0A929F6U1-F1
#
_entry.id   AF-A0A929F6U1-F1
#
_cell.length_a   1.000
_cell.length_b   1.000
_cell.length_c   1.000
_cell.angle_alpha   90.00
_cell.angle_beta   90.00
_cell.angle_gamma   90.00
#
_symmetry.space_group_name_H-M   'P 1'
#
loop_
_entity.id
_entity.type
_entity.pdbx_description
1 polymer ?
#
loop_
_entity_poly.entity_id
_entity_poly.type
_entity_poly.pdbx_seq_one_letter_code
_entity_poly.pdbx_strand_id
1 'polypeptide(L)'
;PPTLTWSGVPDGTKSLALICDDPDAPMGTWVHWVLFNIPASIKELPAKIPPEKIIENGAKHGMNDFRKFGYGGPCPPGGTHRYYFKLYALDTEINLEAGITKAQLLKAMEGHILAEGQLMGRYSR
;
A
#
# COMPACT_ATOMS: atom_id res chain seq x y z
N PRO A 1 8.87 -6.85 -0.88
CA PRO A 1 8.79 -5.42 -0.47
C PRO A 1 9.98 -5.08 0.46
N PRO A 2 10.35 -3.78 0.57
CA PRO A 2 11.28 -3.30 1.61
C PRO A 2 10.64 -3.39 3.01
N THR A 3 11.46 -3.29 4.06
CA THR A 3 10.94 -3.04 5.42
C THR A 3 10.41 -1.62 5.48
N LEU A 4 9.22 -1.44 6.06
CA LEU A 4 8.62 -0.13 6.32
C LEU A 4 8.29 -0.02 7.79
N THR A 5 8.71 1.07 8.42
CA THR A 5 8.38 1.41 9.80
C THR A 5 7.69 2.76 9.84
N TRP A 6 6.80 2.94 10.80
CA TRP A 6 6.10 4.21 10.98
C TRP A 6 5.80 4.46 12.46
N SER A 7 5.51 5.71 12.76
CA SER A 7 5.15 6.19 14.10
C SER A 7 4.09 7.30 13.97
N GLY A 8 3.54 7.74 15.10
CA GLY A 8 2.55 8.82 15.10
C GLY A 8 1.19 8.42 14.52
N VAL A 9 0.79 7.15 14.63
CA VAL A 9 -0.57 6.71 14.28
C VAL A 9 -1.56 7.43 15.21
N PRO A 10 -2.55 8.20 14.68
CA PRO A 10 -3.48 8.95 15.51
C PRO A 10 -4.37 8.06 16.38
N ASP A 11 -4.81 8.59 17.52
CA ASP A 11 -5.85 7.96 18.32
C ASP A 11 -7.14 7.80 17.50
N GLY A 12 -7.87 6.71 17.75
CA GLY A 12 -9.08 6.35 16.99
C GLY A 12 -8.81 5.59 15.69
N THR A 13 -7.55 5.39 15.30
CA THR A 13 -7.20 4.52 14.16
C THR A 13 -7.61 3.08 14.46
N LYS A 14 -8.45 2.50 13.59
CA LYS A 14 -8.83 1.08 13.65
C LYS A 14 -8.00 0.22 12.73
N SER A 15 -7.65 0.74 11.55
CA SER A 15 -6.81 0.01 10.60
C SER A 15 -5.90 0.94 9.80
N LEU A 16 -4.85 0.37 9.21
CA LEU A 16 -3.95 1.06 8.28
C LEU A 16 -4.08 0.47 6.87
N ALA A 17 -3.84 1.31 5.86
CA ALA A 17 -3.73 0.90 4.47
C ALA A 17 -2.43 1.44 3.85
N LEU A 18 -1.77 0.62 3.04
CA LEU A 18 -0.54 0.95 2.34
C LEU A 18 -0.75 0.82 0.83
N ILE A 19 -0.41 1.88 0.10
CA ILE A 19 -0.39 1.89 -1.37
C ILE A 19 1.02 2.26 -1.83
N CYS A 20 1.56 1.47 -2.76
CA CYS A 20 2.77 1.83 -3.50
C CYS A 20 2.40 2.14 -4.95
N ASP A 21 2.67 3.36 -5.40
CA ASP A 21 2.43 3.78 -6.78
C ASP A 21 3.61 4.55 -7.43
N ASP A 22 3.73 4.41 -8.75
CA ASP A 22 4.72 5.05 -9.61
C ASP A 22 3.99 5.96 -10.62
N PRO A 23 3.94 7.29 -10.41
CA PRO A 23 3.30 8.21 -11.32
C PRO A 23 4.10 8.48 -12.61
N ASP A 24 5.36 8.04 -12.68
CA ASP A 24 6.26 8.30 -13.80
C ASP A 24 6.19 7.22 -14.89
N ALA A 25 5.36 6.19 -14.70
CA ALA A 25 5.16 5.13 -15.68
C ALA A 25 4.52 5.67 -16.99
N PRO A 26 4.97 5.20 -18.19
CA PRO A 26 4.58 5.79 -19.47
C PRO A 26 3.08 5.74 -19.80
N MET A 27 2.34 4.82 -19.19
CA MET A 27 0.90 4.58 -19.44
C MET A 27 0.02 5.13 -18.32
N GLY A 28 0.53 6.07 -17.52
CA GLY A 28 -0.13 6.57 -16.31
C GLY A 28 0.38 5.88 -15.05
N THR A 29 -0.21 6.25 -13.90
CA THR A 29 0.26 5.76 -12.60
C THR A 29 0.20 4.23 -12.49
N TRP A 30 1.34 3.62 -12.22
CA TRP A 30 1.48 2.18 -12.04
C TRP A 30 1.41 1.79 -10.56
N VAL A 31 0.56 0.84 -10.20
CA VAL A 31 0.36 0.36 -8.83
C VAL A 31 1.25 -0.84 -8.58
N HIS A 32 2.22 -0.66 -7.69
CA HIS A 32 3.17 -1.68 -7.28
C HIS A 32 2.68 -2.53 -6.11
N TRP A 33 1.88 -1.96 -5.20
CA TRP A 33 1.41 -2.66 -4.02
C TRP A 33 0.14 -2.03 -3.45
N VAL A 34 -0.79 -2.87 -3.01
CA VAL A 34 -1.98 -2.48 -2.27
C VAL A 34 -2.13 -3.45 -1.10
N LEU A 35 -2.17 -2.92 0.11
CA LEU A 35 -2.36 -3.68 1.34
C LEU A 35 -3.29 -2.89 2.25
N PHE A 36 -4.31 -3.53 2.83
CA PHE A 36 -5.29 -2.85 3.67
C PHE A 36 -5.73 -3.72 4.85
N ASN A 37 -6.43 -3.12 5.81
CA ASN A 37 -6.77 -3.73 7.10
C ASN A 37 -5.53 -4.23 7.87
N ILE A 38 -4.42 -3.50 7.79
CA ILE A 38 -3.28 -3.72 8.68
C ILE A 38 -3.71 -3.29 10.09
N PRO A 39 -3.57 -4.12 11.13
CA PRO A 39 -3.99 -3.75 12.48
C PRO A 39 -3.27 -2.48 12.94
N ALA A 40 -4.00 -1.54 13.56
CA ALA A 40 -3.45 -0.26 14.01
C ALA A 40 -2.31 -0.38 15.04
N SER A 41 -2.21 -1.53 15.73
CA SER A 41 -1.11 -1.84 16.67
C SER A 41 0.21 -2.16 15.98
N ILE A 42 0.19 -2.48 14.68
CA ILE A 42 1.39 -2.78 13.89
C ILE A 42 2.11 -1.47 13.54
N LYS A 43 3.43 -1.46 13.79
CA LYS A 43 4.32 -0.31 13.53
C LYS A 43 5.38 -0.59 12.47
N GLU A 44 5.38 -1.81 11.96
CA GLU A 44 6.37 -2.30 11.01
C GLU A 44 5.74 -3.33 10.06
N LEU A 45 6.09 -3.24 8.78
CA LEU A 45 5.96 -4.33 7.82
C LEU A 45 7.35 -4.86 7.51
N PRO A 46 7.62 -6.16 7.77
CA PRO A 46 8.92 -6.74 7.48
C PRO A 46 9.18 -6.78 5.97
N ALA A 47 10.46 -6.84 5.61
CA ALA A 47 10.84 -7.12 4.24
C ALA A 47 10.30 -8.48 3.79
N LYS A 48 10.14 -8.64 2.46
CA LYS A 48 9.78 -9.92 1.82
C LYS A 48 8.44 -10.53 2.26
N ILE A 49 7.46 -9.71 2.63
CA ILE A 49 6.07 -10.17 2.81
C ILE A 49 5.62 -11.00 1.59
N PRO A 50 5.05 -12.21 1.82
CA PRO A 50 4.66 -13.11 0.75
C PRO A 50 3.47 -12.56 -0.05
N PRO A 51 3.37 -12.90 -1.35
CA PRO A 51 2.27 -12.46 -2.22
C PRO A 51 0.99 -13.29 -2.00
N GLU A 52 0.55 -13.42 -0.76
CA GLU A 52 -0.67 -14.13 -0.36
C GLU A 52 -1.87 -13.20 -0.30
N LYS A 53 -3.11 -13.72 -0.38
CA LYS A 53 -4.31 -12.87 -0.31
C LYS A 53 -4.44 -12.16 1.04
N ILE A 54 -4.14 -12.87 2.10
CA ILE A 54 -4.21 -12.42 3.49
C ILE A 54 -2.88 -12.83 4.12
N ILE A 55 -2.20 -11.90 4.77
CA ILE A 55 -0.92 -12.17 5.42
C ILE A 55 -1.12 -12.48 6.90
N GLU A 56 -0.07 -12.92 7.59
CA GLU A 56 -0.10 -13.40 8.97
C GLU A 56 -0.79 -12.43 9.96
N ASN A 57 -0.64 -11.12 9.77
CA ASN A 57 -1.25 -10.11 10.63
C ASN A 57 -2.73 -9.79 10.28
N GLY A 58 -3.35 -10.53 9.36
CA GLY A 58 -4.73 -10.35 8.92
C GLY A 58 -4.92 -9.28 7.83
N ALA A 59 -3.89 -8.54 7.45
CA ALA A 59 -3.98 -7.57 6.37
C ALA A 59 -4.23 -8.28 5.03
N LYS A 60 -5.03 -7.64 4.18
CA LYS A 60 -5.46 -8.17 2.89
C LYS A 60 -4.72 -7.45 1.76
N HIS A 61 -4.20 -8.22 0.81
CA HIS A 61 -3.65 -7.66 -0.41
C HIS A 61 -4.76 -7.26 -1.38
N GLY A 62 -4.63 -6.08 -1.98
CA GLY A 62 -5.32 -5.74 -3.21
C GLY A 62 -4.62 -6.35 -4.43
N MET A 63 -5.25 -6.18 -5.59
CA MET A 63 -4.65 -6.53 -6.89
C MET A 63 -3.79 -5.36 -7.37
N ASN A 64 -2.52 -5.63 -7.69
CA ASN A 64 -1.61 -4.66 -8.31
C ASN A 64 -1.69 -4.71 -9.85
N ASP A 65 -1.00 -3.79 -10.53
CA ASP A 65 -1.07 -3.71 -12.01
C ASP A 65 -0.32 -4.85 -12.72
N PHE A 66 0.48 -5.64 -11.98
CA PHE A 66 1.03 -6.91 -12.46
C PHE A 66 -0.01 -8.04 -12.45
N ARG A 67 -1.25 -7.76 -12.03
CA ARG A 67 -2.33 -8.73 -11.82
C ARG A 67 -1.95 -9.83 -10.83
N LYS A 68 -1.22 -9.45 -9.78
CA LYS A 68 -0.77 -10.33 -8.70
C LYS A 68 -1.06 -9.71 -7.33
N PHE A 69 -1.10 -10.57 -6.31
CA PHE A 69 -1.02 -10.14 -4.91
C PHE A 69 0.43 -9.79 -4.57
N GLY A 70 0.60 -9.02 -3.50
CA GLY A 70 1.92 -8.61 -3.02
C GLY A 70 2.51 -7.41 -3.74
N TYR A 71 3.77 -7.13 -3.38
CA TYR A 71 4.57 -6.04 -3.91
C TYR A 71 5.29 -6.46 -5.20
N GLY A 72 5.06 -5.75 -6.30
CA GLY A 72 5.90 -5.79 -7.49
C GLY A 72 7.03 -4.76 -7.38
N GLY A 73 8.28 -5.18 -7.59
CA GLY A 73 9.43 -4.28 -7.51
C GLY A 73 9.51 -3.25 -8.64
N PRO A 74 10.39 -2.24 -8.52
CA PRO A 74 10.61 -1.27 -9.58
C PRO A 74 11.25 -1.93 -10.81
N CYS A 75 10.71 -1.67 -11.99
CA CYS A 75 11.25 -2.15 -13.26
C CYS A 75 10.97 -1.13 -14.39
N PRO A 76 11.51 0.10 -14.28
CA PRO A 76 11.25 1.13 -15.27
C PRO A 76 11.84 0.72 -16.63
N PRO A 77 11.21 1.12 -17.76
CA PRO A 77 11.75 0.84 -19.10
C PRO A 77 13.06 1.61 -19.37
N GLY A 78 13.28 2.72 -18.68
CA GLY A 78 14.51 3.51 -18.68
C GLY A 78 14.33 4.80 -17.88
N GLY A 79 15.44 5.44 -17.48
CA GLY A 79 15.40 6.68 -16.71
C GLY A 79 15.08 6.46 -15.23
N THR A 80 14.82 7.55 -14.50
CA THR A 80 14.55 7.53 -13.06
C THR A 80 13.07 7.70 -12.78
N HIS A 81 12.47 6.75 -12.07
CA HIS A 81 11.08 6.78 -11.63
C HIS A 81 10.99 6.98 -10.12
N ARG A 82 9.87 7.55 -9.65
CA ARG A 82 9.53 7.78 -8.25
C ARG A 82 8.50 6.74 -7.78
N TYR A 83 8.77 6.12 -6.65
CA TYR A 83 7.89 5.13 -6.04
C TYR A 83 7.41 5.67 -4.70
N TYR A 84 6.12 5.99 -4.60
CA TYR A 84 5.51 6.53 -3.39
C TYR A 84 4.88 5.41 -2.59
N PHE A 85 5.37 5.18 -1.38
CA PHE A 85 4.75 4.37 -0.37
C PHE A 85 3.90 5.28 0.52
N LYS A 86 2.58 5.22 0.37
CA LYS A 86 1.61 6.02 1.12
C LYS A 86 0.92 5.13 2.14
N LEU A 87 0.98 5.52 3.40
CA LEU A 87 0.33 4.86 4.52
C LEU A 87 -0.81 5.74 5.02
N TYR A 88 -1.99 5.16 5.12
CA TYR A 88 -3.22 5.82 5.57
C TYR A 88 -3.64 5.24 6.90
N ALA A 89 -3.97 6.11 7.86
CA ALA A 89 -4.63 5.74 9.10
C ALA A 89 -6.14 5.92 8.95
N LEU A 90 -6.92 4.87 9.24
CA LEU A 90 -8.36 4.84 9.03
C LEU A 90 -9.11 4.66 10.35
N ASP A 91 -10.23 5.36 10.51
CA ASP A 91 -11.14 5.21 11.66
C ASP A 91 -12.08 3.99 11.56
N THR A 92 -11.91 3.20 10.50
CA THR A 92 -12.71 2.02 10.17
C THR A 92 -11.85 0.88 9.64
N GLU A 93 -12.42 -0.33 9.61
CA GLU A 93 -11.92 -1.43 8.79
C GLU A 93 -12.65 -1.42 7.44
N ILE A 94 -11.93 -1.78 6.39
CA ILE A 94 -12.50 -1.86 5.05
C ILE A 94 -13.21 -3.21 4.89
N ASN A 95 -14.54 -3.17 4.76
CA ASN A 95 -15.38 -4.34 4.53
C ASN A 95 -15.38 -4.77 3.05
N LEU A 96 -14.19 -5.11 2.54
CA LEU A 96 -13.99 -5.63 1.19
C LEU A 96 -13.11 -6.89 1.22
N GLU A 97 -13.25 -7.69 0.17
CA GLU A 97 -12.44 -8.88 -0.05
C GLU A 97 -11.02 -8.55 -0.52
N ALA A 98 -10.09 -9.48 -0.33
CA ALA A 98 -8.77 -9.38 -0.95
C ALA A 98 -8.89 -9.32 -2.49
N GLY A 99 -7.98 -8.62 -3.14
CA GLY A 99 -7.94 -8.49 -4.61
C GLY A 99 -8.69 -7.29 -5.17
N ILE A 100 -9.21 -6.40 -4.33
CA ILE A 100 -9.68 -5.09 -4.79
C ILE A 100 -8.54 -4.27 -5.41
N THR A 101 -8.89 -3.39 -6.34
CA THR A 101 -7.95 -2.45 -6.96
C THR A 101 -7.65 -1.27 -6.04
N LYS A 102 -6.57 -0.53 -6.33
CA LYS A 102 -6.27 0.76 -5.70
C LYS A 102 -7.48 1.72 -5.74
N ALA A 103 -8.17 1.80 -6.88
CA ALA A 103 -9.30 2.72 -7.04
C ALA A 103 -10.48 2.36 -6.11
N GLN A 104 -10.78 1.07 -5.99
CA GLN A 104 -11.80 0.58 -5.06
C GLN A 104 -11.42 0.84 -3.61
N LEU A 105 -10.14 0.65 -3.24
CA LEU A 105 -9.65 0.94 -1.90
C LEU A 105 -9.74 2.44 -1.59
N LEU A 106 -9.28 3.32 -2.49
CA LEU A 106 -9.39 4.77 -2.30
C LEU A 106 -10.83 5.22 -2.08
N LYS A 107 -11.77 4.68 -2.86
CA LYS A 107 -13.20 4.95 -2.68
C LYS A 107 -13.72 4.46 -1.33
N ALA A 108 -13.26 3.31 -0.85
CA ALA A 108 -13.67 2.77 0.44
C ALA A 108 -13.06 3.53 1.64
N MET A 109 -11.93 4.20 1.44
CA MET A 109 -11.27 5.04 2.46
C MET A 109 -11.83 6.46 2.51
N GLU A 110 -12.61 6.88 1.51
CA GLU A 110 -13.15 8.24 1.44
C GLU A 110 -13.99 8.57 2.68
N GLY A 111 -13.68 9.69 3.33
CA GLY A 111 -14.32 10.11 4.59
C GLY A 111 -13.82 9.42 5.86
N HIS A 112 -12.89 8.45 5.75
CA HIS A 112 -12.39 7.64 6.86
C HIS A 112 -10.90 7.86 7.18
N ILE A 113 -10.19 8.69 6.41
CA ILE A 113 -8.75 8.93 6.59
C ILE A 113 -8.53 9.94 7.73
N LEU A 114 -7.88 9.48 8.80
CA LEU A 114 -7.46 10.31 9.94
C LEU A 114 -6.12 11.00 9.69
N ALA A 115 -5.19 10.29 9.03
CA ALA A 115 -3.88 10.82 8.69
C ALA A 115 -3.27 10.05 7.50
N GLU A 116 -2.31 10.70 6.83
CA GLU A 116 -1.49 10.12 5.77
C GLU A 116 -0.01 10.37 6.06
N GLY A 117 0.82 9.35 5.85
CA GLY A 117 2.27 9.46 5.79
C GLY A 117 2.78 8.93 4.45
N GLN A 118 3.86 9.51 3.93
CA GLN A 118 4.44 9.06 2.67
C GLN A 118 5.96 8.93 2.73
N LEU A 119 6.49 7.94 2.03
CA LEU A 119 7.90 7.77 1.74
C LEU A 119 8.08 7.64 0.22
N MET A 120 8.96 8.43 -0.37
CA MET A 120 9.25 8.37 -1.80
C MET A 120 10.67 7.84 -2.02
N GLY A 121 10.77 6.71 -2.73
CA GLY A 121 12.02 6.15 -3.22
C GLY A 121 12.23 6.46 -4.70
N ARG A 122 13.48 6.47 -5.16
CA ARG A 122 13.83 6.57 -6.58
C ARG A 122 14.58 5.33 -7.03
N TYR A 123 14.32 4.90 -8.26
CA TYR A 123 15.08 3.84 -8.91
C TYR A 123 15.32 4.20 -10.38
N SER A 124 16.50 3.85 -10.89
CA SER A 124 16.89 4.12 -12.28
C SER A 124 17.41 2.85 -12.93
N ARG A 125 17.11 2.70 -14.23
CA ARG A 125 17.73 1.71 -15.13
C ARG A 125 18.46 2.40 -16.26
#